data_AF-H2YBH6-F1
#
_entry.id   AF-H2YBH6-F1
#
_cell.length_a   1.000
_cell.length_b   1.000
_cell.length_c   1.000
_cell.angle_alpha   90.00
_cell.angle_beta   90.00
_cell.angle_gamma   90.00
#
_symmetry.space_group_name_H-M   'P 1'
#
loop_
_entity.id
_entity.type
_entity.pdbx_description
1 polymer ?
#
loop_
_entity_poly.entity_id
_entity_poly.type
_entity_poly.pdbx_seq_one_letter_code
_entity_poly.pdbx_strand_id
1 'polypeptide(L)'
;MSVQKFIYSLFGPNVYRIHRSNDASQRAFNYSSNKLESRSQAVLNFLSTTKSILYYTTPLWLVFLYRRGYCCMETMTDLAKFGGCASALFVALLITRGIGRTMNNDYCQFLNILSDAKGSPKNKDKKKLLRGYDFDFNHWPYDFRWDDVESKTSWSKPPSFWRRIRSQHNNIVSTVLIGIPEEILAYVISHTFGISLTYPGSMKLLQAAYGSALQDNRAKLVEQSGGIRSKLIARDGNSIDTMFVDKREK
;
A
#
# COMPACT_ATOMS: atom_id res chain seq x y z
N MET A 1 15.09 0.40 24.52
CA MET A 1 14.12 0.14 23.43
C MET A 1 14.45 -1.22 22.82
N SER A 2 13.50 -2.15 22.73
CA SER A 2 13.77 -3.47 22.14
C SER A 2 14.09 -3.33 20.65
N VAL A 3 15.09 -4.08 20.16
CA VAL A 3 15.51 -4.11 18.73
C VAL A 3 14.30 -4.34 17.81
N GLN A 4 13.36 -5.19 18.25
CA GLN A 4 12.14 -5.47 17.51
C GLN A 4 11.26 -4.22 17.34
N LYS A 5 11.14 -3.38 18.36
CA LYS A 5 10.38 -2.12 18.27
C LYS A 5 11.05 -1.11 17.32
N PHE A 6 12.38 -1.10 17.28
CA PHE A 6 13.12 -0.28 16.32
C PHE A 6 12.88 -0.76 14.88
N ILE A 7 12.92 -2.07 14.63
CA ILE A 7 12.62 -2.61 13.29
C ILE A 7 11.18 -2.27 12.89
N TYR A 8 10.22 -2.36 13.82
CA TYR A 8 8.85 -1.95 13.56
C TYR A 8 8.69 -0.44 13.35
N SER A 9 9.52 0.41 13.96
CA SER A 9 9.49 1.86 13.69
C SER A 9 10.09 2.19 12.32
N LEU A 10 11.11 1.44 11.88
CA LEU A 10 11.71 1.56 10.54
C LEU A 10 10.70 1.28 9.43
N PHE A 11 9.94 0.19 9.52
CA PHE A 11 8.95 -0.22 8.50
C PHE A 11 7.50 0.09 8.88
N GLY A 12 7.30 0.87 9.94
CA GLY A 12 5.99 1.20 10.46
C GLY A 12 5.19 2.14 9.55
N PRO A 13 3.86 2.21 9.75
CA PRO A 13 3.00 3.08 8.96
C PRO A 13 3.23 4.55 9.31
N ASN A 14 2.91 5.43 8.37
CA ASN A 14 2.76 6.85 8.66
C ASN A 14 1.45 7.08 9.42
N VAL A 15 1.51 7.91 10.46
CA VAL A 15 0.34 8.40 11.19
C VAL A 15 0.05 9.81 10.70
N TYR A 16 -1.21 10.07 10.39
CA TYR A 16 -1.66 11.35 9.86
C TYR A 16 -2.37 12.17 10.93
N ARG A 17 -3.29 11.54 11.65
CA ARG A 17 -4.17 12.22 12.60
C ARG A 17 -4.45 11.35 13.81
N ILE A 18 -4.56 12.00 14.96
CA ILE A 18 -5.00 11.37 16.20
C ILE A 18 -6.39 11.93 16.48
N HIS A 19 -7.39 11.06 16.34
CA HIS A 19 -8.79 11.37 16.60
C HIS A 19 -9.06 11.41 18.11
N ARG A 20 -10.16 12.07 18.46
CA ARG A 20 -10.62 12.22 19.85
C ARG A 20 -10.68 10.85 20.54
N SER A 21 -9.85 10.67 21.57
CA SER A 21 -10.01 9.57 22.53
C SER A 21 -11.29 9.80 23.35
N ASN A 22 -11.82 8.78 24.02
CA ASN A 22 -13.06 8.88 24.81
C ASN A 22 -13.01 9.95 25.91
N ASP A 23 -11.85 10.53 26.21
CA ASP A 23 -11.71 11.68 27.10
C ASP A 23 -12.19 12.98 26.44
N ALA A 24 -13.22 13.58 27.04
CA ALA A 24 -13.87 14.77 26.52
C ALA A 24 -12.98 16.03 26.47
N SER A 25 -11.79 16.00 27.08
CA SER A 25 -10.86 17.11 27.19
C SER A 25 -9.86 17.23 26.03
N GLN A 26 -9.59 16.17 25.28
CA GLN A 26 -8.60 16.20 24.19
C GLN A 26 -9.26 16.47 22.83
N ARG A 27 -8.87 17.60 22.20
CA ARG A 27 -9.26 17.90 20.81
C ARG A 27 -8.46 17.03 19.85
N ALA A 28 -9.09 16.59 18.76
CA ALA A 28 -8.38 15.88 17.69
C ALA A 28 -7.30 16.79 17.08
N PHE A 29 -6.10 16.25 16.87
CA PHE A 29 -4.96 17.00 16.33
C PHE A 29 -4.21 16.19 15.28
N ASN A 30 -3.55 16.92 14.37
CA ASN A 30 -2.71 16.31 13.34
C ASN A 30 -1.38 15.86 13.97
N TYR A 31 -0.91 14.69 13.57
CA TYR A 31 0.35 14.16 14.09
C TYR A 31 1.53 15.08 13.71
N SER A 32 2.26 15.56 14.72
CA SER A 32 3.43 16.41 14.51
C SER A 32 4.69 15.57 14.39
N SER A 33 5.15 15.35 13.17
CA SER A 33 6.43 14.66 12.91
C SER A 33 7.64 15.53 13.23
N ASN A 34 8.71 14.92 13.73
CA ASN A 34 10.00 15.60 13.91
C ASN A 34 10.58 16.10 12.58
N LYS A 35 11.43 17.14 12.59
CA LYS A 35 12.07 17.67 11.36
C LYS A 35 12.84 16.59 10.57
N LEU A 36 13.52 15.69 11.29
CA LEU A 36 14.25 14.55 10.70
C LEU A 36 13.29 13.54 10.04
N GLU A 37 12.18 13.25 10.70
CA GLU A 37 11.14 12.37 10.17
C GLU A 37 10.48 13.00 8.94
N SER A 38 10.11 14.28 9.01
CA SER A 38 9.48 15.01 7.91
C SER A 38 10.36 15.06 6.66
N ARG A 39 11.65 15.39 6.80
CA ARG A 39 12.60 15.44 5.67
C ARG A 39 12.83 14.06 5.05
N SER A 40 13.07 13.04 5.86
CA SER A 40 13.25 11.68 5.37
C SER A 40 11.98 11.15 4.69
N GLN A 41 10.81 11.43 5.25
CA GLN A 41 9.53 11.02 4.67
C GLN A 41 9.23 11.75 3.36
N ALA A 42 9.59 13.03 3.22
CA ALA A 42 9.45 13.76 1.96
C ALA A 42 10.26 13.11 0.82
N VAL A 43 11.52 12.73 1.10
CA VAL A 43 12.37 12.04 0.12
C VAL A 43 11.84 10.64 -0.21
N LEU A 44 11.35 9.89 0.79
CA LEU A 44 10.72 8.57 0.57
C LEU A 44 9.43 8.68 -0.26
N ASN A 45 8.62 9.71 -0.03
CA ASN A 45 7.42 9.99 -0.83
C ASN A 45 7.78 10.34 -2.28
N PHE A 46 8.83 11.14 -2.48
CA PHE A 46 9.36 11.42 -3.81
C PHE A 46 9.81 10.13 -4.52
N LEU A 47 10.63 9.30 -3.86
CA LEU A 47 11.07 8.01 -4.42
C LEU A 47 9.90 7.08 -4.75
N SER A 48 8.87 7.04 -3.91
CA SER A 48 7.64 6.25 -4.14
C SER A 48 6.85 6.77 -5.36
N THR A 49 6.77 8.09 -5.52
CA THR A 49 6.12 8.75 -6.66
C THR A 49 6.89 8.48 -7.94
N THR A 50 8.22 8.66 -7.91
CA THR A 50 9.12 8.35 -9.03
C THR A 50 9.02 6.88 -9.42
N LYS A 51 9.00 5.95 -8.45
CA LYS A 51 8.77 4.51 -8.72
C LYS A 51 7.43 4.28 -9.42
N SER A 52 6.37 4.98 -9.01
CA SER A 52 5.04 4.84 -9.61
C SER A 52 5.04 5.36 -11.05
N ILE A 53 5.67 6.51 -11.31
CA ILE A 53 5.85 7.05 -12.66
C ILE A 53 6.63 6.07 -13.54
N LEU A 54 7.77 5.57 -13.06
CA LEU A 54 8.58 4.58 -13.77
C LEU A 54 7.78 3.32 -14.08
N TYR A 55 7.00 2.82 -13.13
CA TYR A 55 6.16 1.64 -13.33
C TYR A 55 5.15 1.83 -14.46
N TYR A 56 4.40 2.94 -14.46
CA TYR A 56 3.41 3.19 -15.51
C TYR A 56 4.04 3.54 -16.87
N THR A 57 5.27 4.09 -16.87
CA THR A 57 6.02 4.43 -18.09
C THR A 57 7.00 3.32 -18.50
N THR A 58 6.94 2.13 -17.88
CA THR A 58 7.88 1.01 -18.13
C THR A 58 8.07 0.69 -19.60
N PRO A 59 7.02 0.60 -20.46
CA PRO A 59 7.20 0.29 -21.88
C PRO A 59 8.07 1.32 -22.62
N LEU A 60 7.93 2.61 -22.27
CA LEU A 60 8.72 3.69 -22.86
C LEU A 60 10.18 3.61 -22.42
N TRP A 61 10.40 3.35 -21.13
CA TRP A 61 11.75 3.18 -20.58
C TRP A 61 12.45 1.95 -21.14
N LEU A 62 11.75 0.84 -21.36
CA LEU A 62 12.32 -0.37 -21.96
C LEU A 62 12.82 -0.10 -23.39
N VAL A 63 12.01 0.56 -24.22
CA VAL A 63 12.43 0.94 -25.59
C VAL A 63 13.60 1.90 -25.55
N PHE A 64 13.58 2.88 -24.64
CA PHE A 64 14.68 3.84 -24.46
C PHE A 64 16.00 3.16 -24.06
N LEU A 65 15.95 2.27 -23.06
CA LEU A 65 17.12 1.53 -22.56
C LEU A 65 17.69 0.59 -23.63
N TYR A 66 16.81 -0.10 -24.38
CA TYR A 66 17.20 -0.97 -25.48
C TYR A 66 17.91 -0.19 -26.59
N ARG A 67 17.31 0.92 -27.06
CA ARG A 67 17.87 1.75 -28.13
C ARG A 67 19.23 2.35 -27.78
N ARG A 68 19.47 2.61 -26.50
CA ARG A 68 20.71 3.22 -26.02
C ARG A 68 21.81 2.19 -25.68
N GLY A 69 21.53 0.90 -25.84
CA GLY A 69 22.53 -0.16 -25.66
C GLY A 69 22.97 -0.38 -24.22
N TYR A 70 22.17 0.05 -23.22
CA TYR A 70 22.54 -0.14 -21.81
C TYR A 70 22.61 -1.61 -21.38
N CYS A 71 22.18 -2.55 -22.22
CA CYS A 71 22.26 -4.00 -21.99
C CYS A 71 23.67 -4.59 -22.19
N CYS A 72 24.68 -3.80 -22.51
CA CYS A 72 26.06 -4.26 -22.60
C CYS A 72 26.67 -4.56 -21.20
N MET A 73 27.60 -5.51 -21.13
CA MET A 73 28.23 -5.96 -19.88
C MET A 73 28.95 -4.84 -19.13
N GLU A 74 29.59 -3.92 -19.85
CA GLU A 74 30.31 -2.78 -19.25
C GLU A 74 29.34 -1.83 -18.52
N THR A 75 28.28 -1.39 -19.21
CA THR A 75 27.22 -0.53 -18.65
C THR A 75 26.43 -1.18 -17.51
N MET A 76 26.32 -2.51 -17.50
CA MET A 76 25.67 -3.24 -16.40
C MET A 76 26.46 -3.11 -15.10
N THR A 77 27.80 -3.09 -15.14
CA THR A 77 28.60 -2.91 -13.93
C THR A 77 28.46 -1.51 -13.33
N ASP A 78 28.41 -0.48 -14.16
CA ASP A 78 28.21 0.90 -13.69
C ASP A 78 26.79 1.14 -13.18
N LEU A 79 25.78 0.54 -13.82
CA LEU A 79 24.42 0.54 -13.32
C LEU A 79 24.30 -0.17 -11.96
N ALA A 80 25.03 -1.27 -11.77
CA ALA A 80 25.08 -1.99 -10.49
C ALA A 80 25.72 -1.14 -9.40
N LYS A 81 26.82 -0.43 -9.68
CA LYS A 81 27.44 0.51 -8.72
C LYS A 81 26.47 1.64 -8.34
N PHE A 82 25.80 2.24 -9.32
CA PHE A 82 24.80 3.28 -9.08
C PHE A 82 23.63 2.75 -8.23
N GLY A 83 23.10 1.57 -8.57
CA GLY A 83 22.07 0.89 -7.79
C GLY A 83 22.51 0.58 -6.36
N GLY A 84 23.76 0.16 -6.17
CA GLY A 84 24.40 -0.01 -4.87
C GLY A 84 24.38 1.27 -4.04
N CYS A 85 24.90 2.37 -4.58
CA CYS A 85 24.89 3.67 -3.91
C CYS A 85 23.46 4.16 -3.60
N ALA A 86 22.54 4.05 -4.55
CA ALA A 86 21.14 4.44 -4.36
C ALA A 86 20.45 3.61 -3.25
N SER A 87 20.72 2.30 -3.19
CA SER A 87 20.18 1.42 -2.15
C SER A 87 20.75 1.76 -0.77
N ALA A 88 22.05 2.07 -0.68
CA ALA A 88 22.68 2.49 0.57
C ALA A 88 22.07 3.81 1.10
N LEU A 89 21.85 4.78 0.21
CA LEU A 89 21.15 6.02 0.54
C LEU A 89 19.70 5.76 1.00
N PHE A 90 18.98 4.86 0.32
CA PHE A 90 17.63 4.47 0.71
C PHE A 90 17.59 3.85 2.12
N VAL A 91 18.54 2.97 2.44
CA VAL A 91 18.67 2.40 3.78
C VAL A 91 18.98 3.47 4.83
N ALA A 92 19.88 4.42 4.51
CA ALA A 92 20.17 5.54 5.41
C ALA A 92 18.91 6.38 5.70
N LEU A 93 18.09 6.68 4.69
CA LEU A 93 16.80 7.38 4.86
C LEU A 93 15.83 6.62 5.77
N LEU A 94 15.75 5.29 5.63
CA LEU A 94 14.93 4.46 6.51
C LEU A 94 15.42 4.53 7.95
N ILE A 95 16.73 4.47 8.19
CA ILE A 95 17.33 4.57 9.53
C ILE A 95 17.05 5.94 10.14
N THR A 96 17.27 7.03 9.41
CA THR A 96 16.96 8.39 9.88
C THR A 96 15.48 8.53 10.23
N ARG A 97 14.58 7.95 9.42
CA ARG A 97 13.15 7.89 9.72
C ARG A 97 12.86 7.11 11.00
N GLY A 98 13.46 5.93 11.17
CA GLY A 98 13.28 5.09 12.36
C GLY A 98 13.69 5.80 13.64
N ILE A 99 14.85 6.47 13.63
CA ILE A 99 15.33 7.28 14.75
C ILE A 99 14.34 8.40 15.06
N GLY A 100 13.90 9.16 14.04
CA GLY A 100 12.95 10.26 14.20
C GLY A 100 11.62 9.82 14.84
N ARG A 101 11.11 8.64 14.46
CA ARG A 101 9.88 8.05 15.02
C ARG A 101 10.03 7.57 16.45
N THR A 102 11.21 7.06 16.81
CA THR A 102 11.46 6.56 18.17
C THR A 102 11.68 7.67 19.19
N MET A 103 12.04 8.86 18.73
CA MET A 103 12.10 10.05 19.56
C MET A 103 10.71 10.63 19.86
N ASN A 104 9.67 10.27 19.07
CA ASN A 104 8.31 10.74 19.28
C ASN A 104 7.52 9.78 20.18
N ASN A 105 7.08 10.28 21.35
CA ASN A 105 6.31 9.48 22.31
C ASN A 105 4.94 9.07 21.77
N ASP A 106 4.24 9.96 21.05
CA ASP A 106 2.90 9.69 20.50
C ASP A 106 2.95 8.55 19.48
N TYR A 107 3.99 8.54 18.64
CA TYR A 107 4.22 7.45 17.70
C TYR A 107 4.55 6.13 18.41
N CYS A 108 5.33 6.18 19.49
CA CYS A 108 5.65 4.99 20.27
C CYS A 108 4.41 4.39 20.95
N GLN A 109 3.50 5.23 21.46
CA GLN A 109 2.21 4.79 22.00
C GLN A 109 1.35 4.13 20.92
N PHE A 110 1.19 4.81 19.78
CA PHE A 110 0.49 4.26 18.62
C PHE A 110 1.07 2.90 18.18
N LEU A 111 2.40 2.78 18.14
CA LEU A 111 3.07 1.57 17.70
C LEU A 111 2.78 0.38 18.63
N ASN A 112 2.70 0.61 19.94
CA ASN A 112 2.31 -0.41 20.92
C ASN A 112 0.85 -0.86 20.70
N ILE A 113 -0.07 0.10 20.51
CA ILE A 113 -1.49 -0.19 20.23
C ILE A 113 -1.62 -0.99 18.93
N LEU A 114 -0.85 -0.63 17.90
CA LEU A 114 -0.85 -1.34 16.62
C LEU A 114 -0.29 -2.76 16.76
N SER A 115 0.80 -2.96 17.50
CA SER A 115 1.33 -4.31 17.75
C SER A 115 0.35 -5.17 18.51
N ASP A 116 -0.35 -4.60 19.49
CA ASP A 116 -1.33 -5.31 20.32
C ASP A 116 -2.59 -5.68 19.51
N ALA A 117 -3.04 -4.78 18.64
CA ALA A 117 -4.16 -5.02 17.74
C ALA A 117 -3.82 -6.07 16.66
N LYS A 118 -2.60 -6.08 16.14
CA LYS A 118 -2.13 -7.13 15.21
C LYS A 118 -1.99 -8.49 15.88
N GLY A 119 -1.56 -8.53 17.14
CA GLY A 119 -1.50 -9.77 17.93
C GLY A 119 -2.88 -10.35 18.28
N SER A 120 -3.94 -9.54 18.27
CA SER A 120 -5.29 -9.97 18.60
C SER A 120 -6.34 -9.29 17.71
N PRO A 121 -6.44 -9.64 16.40
CA PRO A 121 -7.22 -8.88 15.42
C PRO A 121 -8.73 -8.87 15.68
N LYS A 122 -9.26 -9.90 16.36
CA LYS A 122 -10.69 -10.04 16.68
C LYS A 122 -11.11 -9.32 17.96
N ASN A 123 -10.17 -8.80 18.75
CA ASN A 123 -10.48 -8.11 19.99
C ASN A 123 -11.05 -6.70 19.69
N LYS A 124 -12.31 -6.46 20.08
CA LYS A 124 -13.03 -5.20 19.81
C LYS A 124 -12.45 -4.01 20.57
N ASP A 125 -11.96 -4.21 21.80
CA ASP A 125 -11.48 -3.12 22.66
C ASP A 125 -10.15 -2.55 22.16
N LYS A 126 -9.20 -3.44 21.86
CA LYS A 126 -7.91 -3.05 21.25
C LYS A 126 -8.11 -2.35 19.91
N LYS A 127 -9.11 -2.80 19.14
CA LYS A 127 -9.46 -2.19 17.86
C LYS A 127 -10.11 -0.82 18.03
N LYS A 128 -10.93 -0.62 19.07
CA LYS A 128 -11.50 0.68 19.42
C LYS A 128 -10.39 1.70 19.71
N LEU A 129 -9.34 1.30 20.43
CA LEU A 129 -8.17 2.16 20.67
C LEU A 129 -7.43 2.48 19.37
N LEU A 130 -7.21 1.48 18.51
CA LEU A 130 -6.55 1.69 17.22
C LEU A 130 -7.31 2.66 16.29
N ARG A 131 -8.65 2.64 16.34
CA ARG A 131 -9.50 3.58 15.58
C ARG A 131 -9.33 5.04 15.98
N GLY A 132 -8.74 5.31 17.15
CA GLY A 132 -8.32 6.65 17.55
C GLY A 132 -7.18 7.24 16.70
N TYR A 133 -6.57 6.44 15.81
CA TYR A 133 -5.45 6.88 14.96
C TYR A 133 -5.81 6.69 13.49
N ASP A 134 -5.57 7.72 12.66
CA ASP A 134 -5.56 7.59 11.20
C ASP A 134 -4.13 7.35 10.70
N PHE A 135 -3.93 6.26 9.98
CA PHE A 135 -2.63 5.81 9.50
C PHE A 135 -2.74 5.04 8.17
N ASP A 136 -1.58 4.67 7.61
CA ASP A 136 -1.48 3.93 6.35
C ASP A 136 -2.36 2.67 6.33
N PHE A 137 -3.22 2.58 5.32
CA PHE A 137 -4.16 1.47 5.13
C PHE A 137 -3.51 0.09 5.04
N ASN A 138 -2.29 0.02 4.50
CA ASN A 138 -1.54 -1.23 4.34
C ASN A 138 -1.33 -1.95 5.67
N HIS A 139 -1.07 -1.20 6.75
CA HIS A 139 -0.79 -1.74 8.07
C HIS A 139 -2.05 -1.95 8.91
N TRP A 140 -3.22 -1.52 8.43
CA TRP A 140 -4.49 -1.70 9.11
C TRP A 140 -4.83 -3.20 9.21
N PRO A 141 -5.22 -3.71 10.39
CA PRO A 141 -5.61 -5.11 10.56
C PRO A 141 -6.97 -5.37 9.91
N TYR A 142 -7.15 -6.52 9.25
CA TYR A 142 -8.41 -6.83 8.60
C TYR A 142 -9.56 -6.98 9.62
N ASP A 143 -10.75 -6.52 9.23
CA ASP A 143 -12.01 -6.67 9.98
C ASP A 143 -12.75 -7.93 9.54
N PHE A 144 -12.72 -8.19 8.23
CA PHE A 144 -13.48 -9.25 7.60
C PHE A 144 -12.64 -9.84 6.49
N ARG A 145 -12.67 -11.17 6.38
CA ARG A 145 -12.12 -11.90 5.25
C ARG A 145 -13.21 -12.76 4.64
N TRP A 146 -13.24 -12.85 3.32
CA TRP A 146 -14.21 -13.66 2.59
C TRP A 146 -14.29 -15.13 3.07
N ASP A 147 -13.15 -15.71 3.48
CA ASP A 147 -13.05 -17.06 4.03
C ASP A 147 -13.74 -17.23 5.41
N ASP A 148 -14.11 -16.14 6.10
CA ASP A 148 -14.68 -16.20 7.46
C ASP A 148 -16.15 -16.64 7.47
N VAL A 149 -16.87 -16.54 6.34
CA VAL A 149 -18.32 -16.82 6.24
C VAL A 149 -18.62 -18.03 5.37
N GLU A 150 -17.87 -18.24 4.28
CA GLU A 150 -18.16 -19.31 3.32
C GLU A 150 -16.96 -20.23 3.13
N SER A 151 -17.23 -21.54 3.09
CA SER A 151 -16.22 -22.54 2.78
C SER A 151 -15.74 -22.39 1.33
N LYS A 152 -14.44 -22.56 1.10
CA LYS A 152 -13.77 -22.48 -0.22
C LYS A 152 -14.41 -23.36 -1.30
N THR A 153 -15.18 -24.37 -0.89
CA THR A 153 -15.88 -25.35 -1.72
C THR A 153 -17.12 -24.83 -2.44
N SER A 154 -17.75 -23.73 -1.98
CA SER A 154 -18.98 -23.20 -2.59
C SER A 154 -18.73 -22.46 -3.92
N TRP A 155 -17.52 -21.96 -4.14
CA TRP A 155 -17.24 -20.99 -5.20
C TRP A 155 -16.50 -21.60 -6.40
N SER A 156 -17.02 -21.34 -7.60
CA SER A 156 -16.39 -21.72 -8.87
C SER A 156 -14.97 -21.14 -8.96
N LYS A 157 -13.99 -22.01 -9.23
CA LYS A 157 -12.59 -21.58 -9.44
C LYS A 157 -12.50 -20.85 -10.78
N PRO A 158 -11.76 -19.72 -10.86
CA PRO A 158 -11.50 -19.10 -12.15
C PRO A 158 -10.85 -20.13 -13.09
N PRO A 159 -11.16 -20.09 -14.39
CA PRO A 159 -10.58 -21.03 -15.35
C PRO A 159 -9.05 -20.87 -15.33
N SER A 160 -8.34 -22.00 -15.33
CA SER A 160 -6.88 -22.01 -15.36
C SER A 160 -6.37 -21.34 -16.65
N PHE A 161 -5.20 -20.72 -16.57
CA PHE A 161 -4.48 -20.10 -17.70
C PHE A 161 -4.49 -21.00 -18.95
N TRP A 162 -4.10 -22.27 -18.77
CA TRP A 162 -4.10 -23.27 -19.84
C TRP A 162 -5.47 -23.56 -20.47
N ARG A 163 -6.54 -23.52 -19.66
CA ARG A 163 -7.90 -23.74 -20.16
C ARG A 163 -8.38 -22.56 -21.00
N ARG A 164 -7.99 -21.34 -20.62
CA ARG A 164 -8.32 -20.10 -21.34
C ARG A 164 -7.66 -20.06 -22.72
N ILE A 165 -6.34 -20.29 -22.78
CA ILE A 165 -5.60 -20.27 -24.04
C ILE A 165 -6.07 -21.42 -24.96
N ARG A 166 -6.28 -22.62 -24.43
CA ARG A 166 -6.75 -23.77 -25.22
C ARG A 166 -8.18 -23.59 -25.76
N SER A 167 -9.02 -22.80 -25.08
CA SER A 167 -10.38 -22.52 -25.57
C SER A 167 -10.43 -21.55 -26.75
N GLN A 168 -9.37 -20.76 -26.99
CA GLN A 168 -9.33 -19.79 -28.08
C GLN A 168 -8.55 -20.26 -29.32
N HIS A 169 -7.74 -21.32 -29.23
CA HIS A 169 -6.95 -21.82 -30.35
C HIS A 169 -7.24 -23.30 -30.65
N ASN A 170 -7.52 -23.58 -31.94
CA ASN A 170 -7.93 -24.91 -32.39
C ASN A 170 -6.80 -25.95 -32.40
N ASN A 171 -5.54 -25.52 -32.53
CA ASN A 171 -4.36 -26.40 -32.65
C ASN A 171 -3.28 -26.11 -31.60
N ILE A 172 -2.57 -27.14 -31.13
CA ILE A 172 -1.49 -27.02 -30.12
C ILE A 172 -0.37 -26.09 -30.61
N VAL A 173 -0.01 -26.14 -31.89
CA VAL A 173 1.02 -25.27 -32.47
C VAL A 173 0.60 -23.80 -32.41
N SER A 174 -0.65 -23.48 -32.75
CA SER A 174 -1.16 -22.11 -32.61
C SER A 174 -1.26 -21.66 -31.15
N THR A 175 -1.62 -22.56 -30.24
CA THR A 175 -1.65 -22.28 -28.80
C THR A 175 -0.25 -21.88 -28.28
N VAL A 176 0.80 -22.57 -28.71
CA VAL A 176 2.16 -22.32 -28.22
C VAL A 176 2.80 -21.10 -28.90
N LEU A 177 2.66 -20.97 -30.23
CA LEU A 177 3.33 -19.90 -30.97
C LEU A 177 2.62 -18.54 -30.87
N ILE A 178 1.29 -18.52 -30.72
CA ILE A 178 0.50 -17.28 -30.73
C ILE A 178 -0.15 -17.08 -29.38
N GLY A 179 -0.85 -18.09 -28.85
CA GLY A 179 -1.65 -17.94 -27.64
C GLY A 179 -0.83 -17.64 -26.38
N ILE A 180 0.34 -18.27 -26.19
CA ILE A 180 1.19 -18.00 -25.03
C ILE A 180 1.78 -16.58 -25.09
N PRO A 181 2.43 -16.13 -26.19
CA PRO A 181 2.91 -14.76 -26.29
C PRO A 181 1.80 -13.71 -26.17
N GLU A 182 0.64 -13.96 -26.76
CA GLU A 182 -0.53 -13.07 -26.69
C GLU A 182 -1.02 -12.89 -25.25
N GLU A 183 -1.21 -13.99 -24.51
CA GLU A 183 -1.68 -13.92 -23.13
C GLU A 183 -0.63 -13.26 -22.20
N ILE A 184 0.67 -13.50 -22.44
CA ILE A 184 1.75 -12.80 -21.72
C ILE A 184 1.70 -11.31 -22.01
N LEU A 185 1.57 -10.92 -23.28
CA LEU A 185 1.51 -9.52 -23.69
C LEU A 185 0.25 -8.84 -23.11
N ALA A 186 -0.90 -9.50 -23.20
CA ALA A 186 -2.16 -9.05 -22.60
C ALA A 186 -2.02 -8.90 -21.08
N TYR A 187 -1.38 -9.85 -20.41
CA TYR A 187 -1.11 -9.78 -18.98
C TYR A 187 -0.21 -8.58 -18.64
N VAL A 188 0.90 -8.40 -19.36
CA VAL A 188 1.82 -7.27 -19.18
C VAL A 188 1.11 -5.95 -19.40
N ILE A 189 0.39 -5.78 -20.52
CA ILE A 189 -0.35 -4.54 -20.81
C ILE A 189 -1.39 -4.27 -19.72
N SER A 190 -2.20 -5.27 -19.38
CA SER A 190 -3.27 -5.14 -18.38
C SER A 190 -2.72 -4.72 -17.01
N HIS A 191 -1.62 -5.33 -16.56
CA HIS A 191 -1.08 -5.10 -15.23
C HIS A 191 -0.11 -3.92 -15.14
N THR A 192 0.52 -3.50 -16.25
CA THR A 192 1.43 -2.34 -16.23
C THR A 192 0.67 -1.02 -16.27
N PHE A 193 -0.25 -0.85 -17.23
CA PHE A 193 -1.00 0.39 -17.37
C PHE A 193 -2.48 0.20 -17.70
N GLY A 194 -2.90 -0.92 -18.29
CA GLY A 194 -4.26 -1.13 -18.76
C GLY A 194 -5.32 -0.95 -17.67
N ILE A 195 -5.23 -1.70 -16.58
CA ILE A 195 -6.16 -1.59 -15.43
C ILE A 195 -6.10 -0.20 -14.81
N SER A 196 -4.90 0.38 -14.71
CA SER A 196 -4.71 1.71 -14.13
C SER A 196 -5.29 2.84 -14.98
N LEU A 197 -5.28 2.73 -16.31
CA LEU A 197 -5.93 3.69 -17.20
C LEU A 197 -7.46 3.57 -17.17
N THR A 198 -7.99 2.34 -17.09
CA THR A 198 -9.44 2.12 -16.94
C THR A 198 -9.95 2.67 -15.60
N TYR A 199 -9.15 2.54 -14.55
CA TYR A 199 -9.49 3.01 -13.20
C TYR A 199 -8.42 3.98 -12.67
N PRO A 200 -8.42 5.25 -13.11
CA PRO A 200 -7.39 6.22 -12.73
C PRO A 200 -7.32 6.46 -11.21
N GLY A 201 -8.44 6.29 -10.49
CA GLY A 201 -8.48 6.33 -9.02
C GLY A 201 -7.62 5.28 -8.30
N SER A 202 -7.26 4.20 -8.99
CA SER A 202 -6.36 3.15 -8.46
C SER A 202 -4.88 3.53 -8.59
N MET A 203 -4.54 4.58 -9.33
CA MET A 203 -3.16 5.01 -9.55
C MET A 203 -2.57 5.60 -8.27
N LYS A 204 -1.41 5.09 -7.84
CA LYS A 204 -0.68 5.63 -6.69
C LYS A 204 -0.34 7.11 -6.84
N LEU A 205 -0.08 7.55 -8.07
CA LEU A 205 0.19 8.96 -8.38
C LEU A 205 -1.04 9.84 -8.06
N LEU A 206 -2.22 9.41 -8.50
CA LEU A 206 -3.46 10.14 -8.29
C LEU A 206 -3.86 10.11 -6.81
N GLN A 207 -3.66 8.98 -6.14
CA GLN A 207 -3.84 8.85 -4.69
C GLN A 207 -2.89 9.75 -3.90
N ALA A 208 -1.64 9.91 -4.35
CA ALA A 208 -0.70 10.84 -3.75
C ALA A 208 -1.13 12.31 -3.96
N ALA A 209 -1.63 12.64 -5.15
CA ALA A 209 -2.13 13.99 -5.47
C ALA A 209 -3.38 14.38 -4.66
N TYR A 210 -4.35 13.47 -4.53
CA TYR A 210 -5.55 13.70 -3.70
C TYR A 210 -5.38 13.31 -2.23
N GLY A 211 -4.18 12.93 -1.81
CA GLY A 211 -3.94 12.36 -0.48
C GLY A 211 -4.40 13.26 0.66
N SER A 212 -4.13 14.57 0.57
CA SER A 212 -4.54 15.55 1.58
C SER A 212 -6.06 15.70 1.65
N ALA A 213 -6.74 15.86 0.51
CA ALA A 213 -8.19 15.98 0.45
C ALA A 213 -8.88 14.71 0.97
N LEU A 214 -8.34 13.52 0.65
CA LEU A 214 -8.87 12.25 1.15
C LEU A 214 -8.68 12.10 2.66
N GLN A 215 -7.55 12.55 3.21
CA GLN A 215 -7.31 12.57 4.66
C GLN A 215 -8.28 13.51 5.39
N ASP A 216 -8.46 14.72 4.87
CA ASP A 216 -9.36 15.72 5.46
C ASP A 216 -10.82 15.26 5.43
N ASN A 217 -11.26 14.69 4.30
CA ASN A 217 -12.61 14.16 4.18
C ASN A 217 -12.84 12.94 5.07
N ARG A 218 -11.84 12.06 5.22
CA ARG A 218 -11.89 10.94 6.17
C ARG A 218 -12.01 11.44 7.61
N ALA A 219 -11.21 12.45 7.98
CA ALA A 219 -11.27 13.05 9.31
C ALA A 219 -12.65 13.63 9.62
N LYS A 220 -13.28 14.33 8.67
CA LYS A 220 -14.65 14.83 8.81
C LYS A 220 -15.67 13.70 9.00
N LEU A 221 -15.56 12.61 8.23
CA LEU A 221 -16.46 11.46 8.37
C LEU A 221 -16.36 10.80 9.76
N VAL A 222 -15.13 10.63 10.27
CA VAL A 222 -14.90 10.04 11.60
C VAL A 222 -15.40 10.99 12.70
N GLU A 223 -15.04 12.27 12.64
CA GLU A 223 -15.28 13.22 13.73
C GLU A 223 -16.69 13.79 13.77
N GLN A 224 -17.31 14.05 12.61
CA GLN A 224 -18.64 14.69 12.52
C GLN A 224 -19.77 13.68 12.33
N SER A 225 -19.47 12.51 11.77
CA SER A 225 -20.48 11.50 11.44
C SER A 225 -20.28 10.19 12.20
N GLY A 226 -19.32 10.10 13.11
CA GLY A 226 -19.06 8.88 13.87
C GLY A 226 -18.64 7.71 12.96
N GLY A 227 -18.00 8.01 11.83
CA GLY A 227 -17.61 7.03 10.85
C GLY A 227 -16.63 5.99 11.42
N ILE A 228 -16.89 4.71 11.14
CA ILE A 228 -16.07 3.59 11.55
C ILE A 228 -15.34 3.04 10.32
N ARG A 229 -14.02 3.16 10.31
CA ARG A 229 -13.17 2.58 9.26
C ARG A 229 -13.00 1.08 9.46
N SER A 230 -13.12 0.32 8.38
CA SER A 230 -12.96 -1.13 8.35
C SER A 230 -12.23 -1.59 7.09
N LYS A 231 -11.44 -2.65 7.23
CA LYS A 231 -10.70 -3.28 6.13
C LYS A 231 -11.27 -4.65 5.80
N LEU A 232 -11.72 -4.80 4.56
CA LEU A 232 -12.25 -6.06 4.05
C LEU A 232 -11.20 -6.73 3.16
N ILE A 233 -11.05 -8.05 3.26
CA ILE A 233 -10.21 -8.83 2.34
C ILE A 233 -11.12 -9.62 1.40
N ALA A 234 -11.03 -9.28 0.11
CA ALA A 234 -11.76 -9.94 -0.96
C ALA A 234 -11.09 -11.27 -1.38
N ARG A 235 -11.81 -12.06 -2.19
CA ARG A 235 -11.40 -13.40 -2.64
C ARG A 235 -10.09 -13.42 -3.43
N ASP A 236 -9.88 -12.40 -4.24
CA ASP A 236 -8.68 -12.15 -5.03
C ASP A 236 -7.46 -11.75 -4.17
N GLY A 237 -7.63 -11.62 -2.85
CA GLY A 237 -6.59 -11.16 -1.94
C GLY A 237 -6.48 -9.64 -1.87
N ASN A 238 -7.32 -8.89 -2.59
CA ASN A 238 -7.33 -7.44 -2.53
C ASN A 238 -7.93 -6.97 -1.20
N SER A 239 -7.32 -5.94 -0.64
CA SER A 239 -7.83 -5.26 0.55
C SER A 239 -8.65 -4.03 0.15
N ILE A 240 -9.88 -3.96 0.63
CA ILE A 240 -10.83 -2.87 0.36
C ILE A 240 -10.95 -2.00 1.62
N ASP A 241 -10.74 -0.70 1.45
CA ASP A 241 -10.94 0.30 2.51
C ASP A 241 -12.40 0.71 2.53
N THR A 242 -13.06 0.57 3.67
CA THR A 242 -14.48 0.87 3.83
C THR A 242 -14.70 1.77 5.04
N MET A 243 -15.72 2.60 4.96
CA MET A 243 -16.15 3.49 6.03
C MET A 243 -17.64 3.27 6.27
N PHE A 244 -18.00 2.88 7.48
CA PHE A 244 -19.39 2.74 7.91
C PHE A 244 -19.83 3.98 8.67
N VAL A 245 -20.98 4.55 8.32
CA VAL A 245 -21.55 5.73 9.00
C VAL A 245 -22.97 5.39 9.39
N ASP A 246 -23.27 5.40 10.69
CA ASP A 246 -24.63 5.22 11.16
C ASP A 246 -25.40 6.54 11.07
N LYS A 247 -26.50 6.55 10.33
CA LYS A 247 -27.38 7.72 10.16
C LYS A 247 -28.76 7.51 10.78
N ARG A 248 -28.98 6.43 11.55
CA ARG A 248 -30.30 6.12 12.12
C ARG A 248 -30.78 7.14 13.17
N GLU A 249 -29.86 7.90 13.77
CA GLU A 249 -30.14 8.90 14.80
C GLU A 249 -29.94 10.36 14.31
N LYS A 250 -29.88 10.59 12.99
CA LYS A 250 -29.81 11.92 12.37
C LYS A 250 -31.02 12.16 11.48
#